data_AF-A0A178FU71-F1
#
_entry.id   AF-A0A178FU71-F1
#
_cell.length_a   1.000
_cell.length_b   1.000
_cell.length_c   1.000
_cell.angle_alpha   90.00
_cell.angle_beta   90.00
_cell.angle_gamma   90.00
#
_symmetry.space_group_name_H-M   'P 1'
#
loop_
_entity.id
_entity.type
_entity.pdbx_description
1 polymer ?
#
loop_
_entity_poly.entity_id
_entity_poly.type
_entity_poly.pdbx_seq_one_letter_code
_entity_poly.pdbx_strand_id
1 'polypeptide(L)'
;MTKKTSSKWKSHFNPSKLFFYFIFYGIQIGFFAYGWWKQATDQRLAALNTLTFSVWMSRGAGPKVKWLPLDEAQWFHRQIAYSLLIFSVIHVVAHYVNFFNIERYQKRPEAAVQIHYTQAGGITGHVMLLCMLLMYTTSHHRIRQQSYETFWYTHHLFIPFLLALYTHATGCFVRDTPDPISPFAGKKFWDHCIGYEGWRWELWGGGLYLIERLYREIRAARDTEIVKVVRHPYDAMEIQFRKPSLRYKPGQWLFLQVPDVSRTQWHPFTITSCPHDPYISIHIRQVGDFTRELGNRLGCGSEQAKDIDGLDPLGMYEIAMQNGQTMPQIRIDGPYGAPAEDVFSNDVAILIGTGIGVTPWASILKDIWHYRAGPNPPTRLRRVEFIWICKDTSSFEWFQALLSSLEAQSAEEARSGQEFLRIHTYLTQRFDQDTAANIYLNSVGQELDPLTELRTGTKFGRPDFARFFGALRSSIMDRTYMSNLEATRRADVGVYFCGPNQAAKQVKKAAKECTSKEVKFKFWKEHF
;
A
#
# COMPACT_ATOMS: atom_id res chain seq x y z
N MET A 1 17.21 -0.76 25.62
CA MET A 1 16.79 -0.03 24.39
C MET A 1 17.56 -0.42 23.11
N THR A 2 18.56 -1.30 23.15
CA THR A 2 19.56 -1.52 22.09
C THR A 2 19.27 -2.63 21.07
N LYS A 3 18.43 -3.64 21.37
CA LYS A 3 18.12 -4.73 20.43
C LYS A 3 17.10 -4.37 19.33
N LYS A 4 16.20 -3.41 19.58
CA LYS A 4 15.09 -3.05 18.67
C LYS A 4 15.55 -2.18 17.48
N THR A 5 16.63 -1.41 17.64
CA THR A 5 17.25 -0.57 16.61
C THR A 5 18.10 -1.41 15.64
N SER A 6 18.83 -2.41 16.15
CA SER A 6 19.68 -3.31 15.35
C SER A 6 18.91 -4.07 14.25
N SER A 7 17.71 -4.58 14.56
CA SER A 7 16.88 -5.31 13.58
C SER A 7 16.36 -4.41 12.44
N LYS A 8 16.06 -3.14 12.72
CA LYS A 8 15.68 -2.15 11.71
C LYS A 8 16.86 -1.86 10.79
N TRP A 9 18.04 -1.64 11.36
CA TRP A 9 19.26 -1.36 10.61
C TRP A 9 19.63 -2.49 9.66
N LYS A 10 19.59 -3.75 10.12
CA LYS A 10 19.87 -4.93 9.27
C LYS A 10 18.97 -5.06 8.04
N SER A 11 17.74 -4.52 8.08
CA SER A 11 16.84 -4.55 6.92
C SER A 11 17.28 -3.63 5.77
N HIS A 12 18.10 -2.62 6.05
CA HIS A 12 18.71 -1.75 5.03
C HIS A 12 19.87 -2.45 4.29
N PHE A 13 20.50 -3.47 4.89
CA PHE A 13 21.62 -4.21 4.30
C PHE A 13 21.16 -5.45 3.48
N ASN A 14 19.90 -5.49 3.04
CA ASN A 14 19.47 -6.52 2.10
C ASN A 14 20.25 -6.36 0.79
N PRO A 15 20.83 -7.42 0.19
CA PRO A 15 21.56 -7.35 -1.07
C PRO A 15 20.86 -6.55 -2.18
N SER A 16 19.54 -6.68 -2.32
CA SER A 16 18.77 -5.89 -3.30
C SER A 16 18.74 -4.40 -2.97
N LYS A 17 18.68 -4.04 -1.69
CA LYS A 17 18.70 -2.64 -1.22
C LYS A 17 20.10 -2.05 -1.29
N LEU A 18 21.14 -2.82 -0.96
CA LEU A 18 22.53 -2.39 -1.08
C LEU A 18 22.90 -2.14 -2.53
N PHE A 19 22.53 -3.06 -3.44
CA PHE A 19 22.73 -2.87 -4.86
C PHE A 19 21.96 -1.65 -5.38
N PHE A 20 20.71 -1.48 -4.95
CA PHE A 20 19.94 -0.29 -5.25
C PHE A 20 20.59 0.98 -4.71
N TYR A 21 21.08 1.00 -3.46
CA TYR A 21 21.78 2.14 -2.87
C TYR A 21 23.06 2.47 -3.63
N PHE A 22 23.84 1.45 -3.99
CA PHE A 22 25.05 1.61 -4.77
C PHE A 22 24.75 2.24 -6.13
N ILE A 23 23.73 1.75 -6.84
CA ILE A 23 23.32 2.34 -8.12
C ILE A 23 22.72 3.73 -7.92
N PHE A 24 21.77 3.90 -7.01
CA PHE A 24 21.04 5.15 -6.84
C PHE A 24 21.97 6.27 -6.33
N TYR A 25 22.64 6.06 -5.20
CA TYR A 25 23.58 7.03 -4.68
C TYR A 25 24.84 7.12 -5.55
N GLY A 26 25.31 6.01 -6.14
CA GLY A 26 26.46 6.04 -7.06
C GLY A 26 26.17 6.81 -8.35
N ILE A 27 24.97 6.73 -8.91
CA ILE A 27 24.54 7.55 -10.05
C ILE A 27 24.41 9.03 -9.62
N GLN A 28 23.83 9.32 -8.45
CA GLN A 28 23.74 10.68 -7.92
C GLN A 28 25.15 11.29 -7.69
N ILE A 29 26.05 10.54 -7.07
CA ILE A 29 27.46 10.92 -6.86
C ILE A 29 28.20 11.03 -8.20
N GLY A 30 27.92 10.15 -9.16
CA GLY A 30 28.51 10.18 -10.49
C GLY A 30 28.10 11.41 -11.29
N PHE A 31 26.82 11.79 -11.25
CA PHE A 31 26.35 13.05 -11.84
C PHE A 31 26.92 14.28 -11.14
N PHE A 32 27.04 14.22 -9.82
CA PHE A 32 27.72 15.25 -9.03
C PHE A 32 29.18 15.40 -9.45
N ALA A 33 29.92 14.29 -9.55
CA ALA A 33 31.32 14.27 -9.98
C ALA A 33 31.50 14.71 -11.44
N TYR A 34 30.56 14.35 -12.32
CA TYR A 34 30.55 14.83 -13.70
C TYR A 34 30.25 16.33 -13.80
N GLY A 35 29.27 16.82 -13.03
CA GLY A 35 28.94 18.25 -12.94
C GLY A 35 30.12 19.06 -12.41
N TRP A 36 30.78 18.55 -11.37
CA TRP A 36 32.04 19.07 -10.83
C TRP A 36 33.12 19.16 -11.90
N TRP A 37 33.41 18.05 -12.56
CA TRP A 37 34.43 17.98 -13.60
C TRP A 37 34.13 18.94 -14.75
N LYS A 38 32.87 19.00 -15.20
CA LYS A 38 32.43 19.90 -16.27
C LYS A 38 32.56 21.37 -15.86
N GLN A 39 32.22 21.73 -14.62
CA GLN A 39 32.35 23.10 -14.11
C GLN A 39 33.81 23.53 -13.96
N ALA A 40 34.69 22.59 -13.58
CA ALA A 40 36.12 22.84 -13.48
C ALA A 40 36.83 22.95 -14.84
N THR A 41 36.28 22.33 -15.90
CA THR A 41 36.95 22.22 -17.20
C THR A 41 36.36 23.10 -18.31
N ASP A 42 35.09 23.50 -18.21
CA ASP A 42 34.43 24.33 -19.23
C ASP A 42 34.67 25.83 -18.98
N GLN A 43 35.35 26.51 -19.90
CA GLN A 43 35.65 27.95 -19.80
C GLN A 43 34.37 28.81 -19.71
N ARG A 44 33.24 28.35 -20.24
CA ARG A 44 31.95 29.07 -20.12
C ARG A 44 31.39 29.06 -18.69
N LEU A 45 31.80 28.09 -17.87
CA LEU A 45 31.38 27.92 -16.49
C LEU A 45 32.37 28.56 -15.49
N ALA A 46 33.48 29.14 -15.97
CA ALA A 46 34.55 29.67 -15.13
C ALA A 46 34.08 30.76 -14.16
N ALA A 47 33.09 31.57 -14.55
CA ALA A 47 32.47 32.59 -13.68
C ALA A 47 31.74 31.97 -12.48
N LEU A 48 31.14 30.78 -12.63
CA LEU A 48 30.46 30.07 -11.52
C LEU A 48 31.43 29.55 -10.47
N ASN A 49 32.70 29.33 -10.80
CA ASN A 49 33.72 28.89 -9.83
C ASN A 49 34.01 29.95 -8.75
N THR A 50 33.57 31.20 -8.97
CA THR A 50 33.62 32.27 -7.96
C THR A 50 32.47 32.19 -6.95
N LEU A 51 31.40 31.47 -7.27
CA LEU A 51 30.24 31.21 -6.41
C LEU A 51 30.43 29.86 -5.71
N THR A 52 31.13 29.88 -4.58
CA THR A 52 31.72 28.66 -3.98
C THR A 52 30.70 27.61 -3.53
N PHE A 53 29.59 27.95 -2.89
CA PHE A 53 28.79 26.91 -2.20
C PHE A 53 27.53 26.42 -2.97
N SER A 54 26.85 27.25 -3.78
CA SER A 54 25.51 26.86 -4.31
C SER A 54 25.52 25.98 -5.54
N VAL A 55 26.63 25.97 -6.29
CA VAL A 55 26.73 25.25 -7.57
C VAL A 55 26.99 23.76 -7.37
N TRP A 56 27.39 23.37 -6.15
CA TRP A 56 27.89 22.03 -5.88
C TRP A 56 26.76 20.99 -5.81
N MET A 57 25.51 21.37 -5.52
CA MET A 57 24.59 20.47 -4.81
C MET A 57 23.33 20.00 -5.56
N SER A 58 23.19 20.27 -6.86
CA SER A 58 21.96 19.96 -7.59
C SER A 58 22.18 19.08 -8.83
N ARG A 59 21.75 17.80 -8.74
CA ARG A 59 20.94 17.06 -9.74
C ARG A 59 21.13 15.54 -9.72
N GLY A 60 20.00 14.83 -9.91
CA GLY A 60 20.01 13.54 -10.59
C GLY A 60 18.63 12.88 -10.75
N ALA A 61 18.37 12.26 -11.92
CA ALA A 61 17.87 10.88 -12.06
C ALA A 61 17.55 10.43 -13.51
N GLY A 62 17.82 9.13 -13.78
CA GLY A 62 17.26 8.24 -14.83
C GLY A 62 18.34 7.36 -15.51
N PRO A 63 18.16 6.04 -15.85
CA PRO A 63 16.90 5.32 -16.17
C PRO A 63 16.75 3.79 -15.80
N LYS A 64 15.52 3.26 -16.06
CA LYS A 64 15.02 1.92 -16.51
C LYS A 64 15.14 0.58 -15.71
N VAL A 65 13.95 -0.03 -15.47
CA VAL A 65 13.50 -1.44 -15.75
C VAL A 65 13.78 -2.60 -14.77
N LYS A 66 12.71 -3.38 -14.48
CA LYS A 66 12.54 -4.74 -13.89
C LYS A 66 13.24 -5.17 -12.59
N TRP A 67 14.36 -4.61 -12.18
CA TRP A 67 14.98 -4.91 -10.87
C TRP A 67 14.53 -3.96 -9.75
N LEU A 68 13.66 -2.99 -10.07
CA LEU A 68 13.06 -2.12 -9.07
C LEU A 68 11.99 -2.89 -8.29
N PRO A 69 12.07 -2.97 -6.95
CA PRO A 69 10.97 -3.49 -6.15
C PRO A 69 9.83 -2.46 -6.19
N LEU A 70 8.99 -2.52 -7.23
CA LEU A 70 7.81 -1.67 -7.39
C LEU A 70 6.84 -1.86 -6.21
N ASP A 71 6.86 -3.03 -5.58
CA ASP A 71 6.13 -3.32 -4.32
C ASP A 71 6.60 -2.43 -3.15
N GLU A 72 7.82 -1.89 -3.23
CA GLU A 72 8.37 -0.92 -2.27
C GLU A 72 8.35 0.52 -2.80
N ALA A 73 7.58 0.85 -3.85
CA ALA A 73 7.53 2.19 -4.44
C ALA A 73 7.21 3.29 -3.40
N GLN A 74 6.34 3.01 -2.44
CA GLN A 74 6.05 3.95 -1.34
C GLN A 74 7.25 4.15 -0.40
N TRP A 75 8.05 3.11 -0.18
CA TRP A 75 9.29 3.24 0.59
C TRP A 75 10.32 4.04 -0.19
N PHE A 76 10.45 3.80 -1.50
CA PHE A 76 11.33 4.53 -2.38
C PHE A 76 10.94 6.02 -2.46
N HIS A 77 9.66 6.33 -2.62
CA HIS A 77 9.13 7.70 -2.55
C HIS A 77 9.60 8.43 -1.29
N ARG A 78 9.53 7.78 -0.11
CA ARG A 78 10.03 8.37 1.14
C ARG A 78 11.54 8.59 1.14
N GLN A 79 12.33 7.68 0.56
CA GLN A 79 13.78 7.88 0.46
C GLN A 79 14.15 9.04 -0.45
N ILE A 80 13.45 9.18 -1.59
CA ILE A 80 13.61 10.34 -2.48
C ILE A 80 13.25 11.61 -1.74
N ALA A 81 12.12 11.64 -1.02
CA ALA A 81 11.71 12.79 -0.22
C ALA A 81 12.78 13.17 0.83
N TYR A 82 13.30 12.21 1.60
CA TYR A 82 14.37 12.53 2.57
C TYR A 82 15.64 13.07 1.91
N SER A 83 16.01 12.53 0.75
CA SER A 83 17.14 13.04 -0.01
C SER A 83 16.86 14.47 -0.48
N LEU A 84 15.71 14.70 -1.12
CA LEU A 84 15.26 16.02 -1.57
C LEU A 84 15.32 17.04 -0.44
N LEU A 85 14.80 16.71 0.75
CA LEU A 85 14.87 17.61 1.92
C LEU A 85 16.30 18.01 2.29
N ILE A 86 17.22 17.05 2.38
CA ILE A 86 18.61 17.30 2.75
C ILE A 86 19.30 18.20 1.71
N PHE A 87 19.20 17.83 0.43
CA PHE A 87 19.81 18.60 -0.65
C PHE A 87 19.17 19.98 -0.81
N SER A 88 17.85 20.12 -0.60
CA SER A 88 17.16 21.41 -0.59
C SER A 88 17.64 22.32 0.54
N VAL A 89 17.82 21.81 1.77
CA VAL A 89 18.34 22.62 2.88
C VAL A 89 19.72 23.17 2.54
N ILE A 90 20.63 22.32 2.06
CA ILE A 90 21.99 22.75 1.73
C ILE A 90 21.99 23.70 0.53
N HIS A 91 21.17 23.45 -0.50
CA HIS A 91 20.99 24.35 -1.65
C HIS A 91 20.53 25.74 -1.20
N VAL A 92 19.53 25.81 -0.32
CA VAL A 92 18.99 27.07 0.21
C VAL A 92 20.05 27.81 1.03
N VAL A 93 20.72 27.14 1.96
CA VAL A 93 21.80 27.74 2.76
C VAL A 93 22.90 28.30 1.86
N ALA A 94 23.29 27.54 0.84
CA ALA A 94 24.32 27.97 -0.10
C ALA A 94 23.89 29.18 -0.94
N HIS A 95 22.62 29.27 -1.34
CA HIS A 95 22.08 30.45 -2.01
C HIS A 95 22.03 31.67 -1.09
N TYR A 96 21.69 31.50 0.19
CA TYR A 96 21.70 32.59 1.18
C TYR A 96 23.12 33.16 1.34
N VAL A 97 24.12 32.27 1.47
CA VAL A 97 25.55 32.67 1.50
C VAL A 97 25.95 33.38 0.21
N ASN A 98 25.48 32.89 -0.95
CA ASN A 98 25.80 33.52 -2.23
C ASN A 98 25.15 34.89 -2.40
N PHE A 99 23.91 35.09 -1.95
CA PHE A 99 23.27 36.40 -2.00
C PHE A 99 23.99 37.41 -1.11
N PHE A 100 24.39 36.98 0.09
CA PHE A 100 25.25 37.79 0.97
C PHE A 100 26.60 38.12 0.33
N ASN A 101 27.24 37.16 -0.34
CA ASN A 101 28.50 37.38 -1.04
C ASN A 101 28.35 38.32 -2.25
N ILE A 102 27.25 38.24 -3.00
CA ILE A 102 26.97 39.15 -4.12
C ILE A 102 26.89 40.60 -3.62
N GLU A 103 26.19 40.83 -2.51
CA GLU A 103 26.12 42.12 -1.84
C GLU A 103 27.50 42.56 -1.32
N ARG A 104 28.20 41.68 -0.59
CA ARG A 104 29.51 42.00 -0.01
C ARG A 104 30.56 42.37 -1.05
N TYR A 105 30.61 41.65 -2.17
CA TYR A 105 31.58 41.88 -3.25
C TYR A 105 31.05 42.84 -4.32
N GLN A 106 29.87 43.45 -4.13
CA GLN A 106 29.24 44.40 -5.04
C GLN A 106 29.23 43.89 -6.50
N LYS A 107 28.96 42.59 -6.67
CA LYS A 107 28.89 41.96 -8.01
C LYS A 107 27.64 42.39 -8.77
N ARG A 108 26.60 42.85 -8.06
CA ARG A 108 25.36 43.43 -8.58
C ARG A 108 24.93 44.60 -7.71
N PRO A 109 24.24 45.61 -8.27
CA PRO A 109 23.67 46.73 -7.52
C PRO A 109 22.37 46.32 -6.82
N GLU A 110 22.33 45.16 -6.18
CA GLU A 110 21.17 44.62 -5.46
C GLU A 110 21.61 44.19 -4.05
N ALA A 111 20.83 44.55 -3.04
CA ALA A 111 21.01 44.03 -1.68
C ALA A 111 20.58 42.55 -1.62
N ALA A 112 21.13 41.75 -0.71
CA ALA A 112 20.77 40.33 -0.59
C ALA A 112 19.26 40.13 -0.33
N VAL A 113 18.63 41.02 0.44
CA VAL A 113 17.18 41.01 0.67
C VAL A 113 16.39 41.31 -0.60
N GLN A 114 16.88 42.21 -1.46
CA GLN A 114 16.23 42.47 -2.74
C GLN A 114 16.27 41.21 -3.61
N ILE A 115 17.43 40.55 -3.70
CA ILE A 115 17.58 39.28 -4.44
C ILE A 115 16.58 38.21 -3.97
N HIS A 116 16.28 38.12 -2.68
CA HIS A 116 15.29 37.17 -2.15
C HIS A 116 13.86 37.39 -2.66
N TYR A 117 13.46 38.65 -2.85
CA TYR A 117 12.05 38.99 -3.07
C TYR A 117 11.75 39.61 -4.43
N THR A 118 12.75 39.99 -5.21
CA THR A 118 12.56 40.55 -6.57
C THR A 118 12.97 39.57 -7.66
N GLN A 119 13.91 38.67 -7.38
CA GLN A 119 14.38 37.71 -8.37
C GLN A 119 13.50 36.47 -8.38
N ALA A 120 13.21 35.96 -9.58
CA ALA A 120 12.34 34.79 -9.77
C ALA A 120 12.77 33.58 -8.92
N GLY A 121 14.08 33.32 -8.83
CA GLY A 121 14.63 32.24 -8.01
C GLY A 121 14.39 32.42 -6.51
N GLY A 122 14.46 33.65 -5.99
CA GLY A 122 14.16 33.95 -4.59
C GLY A 122 12.68 33.71 -4.26
N ILE A 123 11.77 34.30 -5.04
CA ILE A 123 10.32 34.20 -4.84
C ILE A 123 9.86 32.74 -4.92
N THR A 124 10.18 32.06 -6.02
CA THR A 124 9.81 30.64 -6.21
C THR A 124 10.46 29.73 -5.18
N GLY A 125 11.68 30.05 -4.73
CA GLY A 125 12.37 29.36 -3.65
C GLY A 125 11.59 29.42 -2.33
N HIS A 126 11.09 30.60 -1.95
CA HIS A 126 10.26 30.76 -0.75
C HIS A 126 8.92 30.01 -0.85
N VAL A 127 8.27 30.04 -2.02
CA VAL A 127 7.04 29.26 -2.26
C VAL A 127 7.29 27.76 -2.09
N MET A 128 8.37 27.24 -2.69
CA MET A 128 8.75 25.83 -2.57
C MET A 128 9.06 25.46 -1.12
N LEU A 129 9.78 26.31 -0.37
CA LEU A 129 10.09 26.07 1.03
C LEU A 129 8.85 26.00 1.91
N LEU A 130 7.88 26.89 1.70
CA LEU A 130 6.60 26.84 2.42
C LEU A 130 5.82 25.56 2.09
N CYS A 131 5.73 25.19 0.81
CA CYS A 131 5.09 23.95 0.40
C CYS A 131 5.76 22.73 1.03
N MET A 132 7.09 22.66 1.01
CA MET A 132 7.86 21.60 1.66
C MET A 132 7.61 21.56 3.16
N LEU A 133 7.65 22.69 3.86
CA LEU A 133 7.39 22.73 5.31
C LEU A 133 6.03 22.08 5.65
N LEU A 134 4.97 22.50 4.95
CA LEU A 134 3.63 21.97 5.16
C LEU A 134 3.54 20.48 4.81
N MET A 135 4.02 20.09 3.62
CA MET A 135 3.98 18.70 3.16
C MET A 135 4.75 17.75 4.08
N TYR A 136 5.98 18.10 4.49
CA TYR A 136 6.81 17.21 5.31
C TYR A 136 6.29 17.10 6.73
N THR A 137 5.75 18.19 7.29
CA THR A 137 5.15 18.19 8.63
C THR A 137 3.95 17.25 8.68
N THR A 138 2.99 17.40 7.76
CA THR A 138 1.78 16.57 7.76
C THR A 138 2.03 15.13 7.31
N SER A 139 3.07 14.90 6.50
CA SER A 139 3.52 13.56 6.09
C SER A 139 4.22 12.78 7.20
N HIS A 140 4.53 13.41 8.35
CA HIS A 140 5.11 12.72 9.48
C HIS A 140 4.14 11.64 10.01
N HIS A 141 4.67 10.44 10.28
CA HIS A 141 3.87 9.25 10.59
C HIS A 141 2.84 9.46 11.71
N ARG A 142 3.19 10.21 12.76
CA ARG A 142 2.26 10.49 13.87
C ARG A 142 1.09 11.38 13.44
N ILE A 143 1.37 12.44 12.68
CA ILE A 143 0.35 13.40 12.23
C ILE A 143 -0.57 12.73 11.22
N ARG A 144 -0.01 12.03 10.23
CA ARG A 144 -0.79 11.28 9.24
C ARG A 144 -1.70 10.21 9.86
N GLN A 145 -1.29 9.58 10.96
CA GLN A 145 -2.14 8.60 11.66
C GLN A 145 -3.28 9.24 12.46
N GLN A 146 -3.11 10.50 12.89
CA GLN A 146 -4.12 11.23 13.63
C GLN A 146 -5.12 11.92 12.70
N SER A 147 -4.65 12.51 11.60
CA SER A 147 -5.47 13.14 10.57
C SER A 147 -4.94 12.80 9.19
N TYR A 148 -5.56 11.80 8.56
CA TYR A 148 -5.19 11.40 7.20
C TYR A 148 -5.63 12.43 6.15
N GLU A 149 -6.79 13.08 6.35
CA GLU A 149 -7.30 14.11 5.45
C GLU A 149 -6.35 15.32 5.37
N THR A 150 -5.88 15.82 6.52
CA THR A 150 -4.91 16.94 6.54
C THR A 150 -3.63 16.57 5.79
N PHE A 151 -3.13 15.35 5.98
CA PHE A 151 -2.02 14.83 5.17
C PHE A 151 -2.37 14.86 3.68
N TRP A 152 -3.50 14.29 3.27
CA TRP A 152 -3.89 14.18 1.87
C TRP A 152 -4.00 15.54 1.19
N TYR A 153 -4.70 16.51 1.78
CA TYR A 153 -4.87 17.85 1.21
C TYR A 153 -3.56 18.62 1.12
N THR A 154 -2.76 18.62 2.19
CA THR A 154 -1.46 19.32 2.17
C THR A 154 -0.45 18.64 1.27
N HIS A 155 -0.54 17.33 1.04
CA HIS A 155 0.36 16.64 0.10
C HIS A 155 0.13 17.09 -1.35
N HIS A 156 -1.08 17.55 -1.71
CA HIS A 156 -1.37 18.14 -3.03
C HIS A 156 -0.66 19.48 -3.29
N LEU A 157 -0.03 20.08 -2.26
CA LEU A 157 0.90 21.21 -2.46
C LEU A 157 2.13 20.83 -3.30
N PHE A 158 2.30 19.56 -3.66
CA PHE A 158 3.24 19.16 -4.71
C PHE A 158 2.96 19.88 -6.05
N ILE A 159 1.70 20.26 -6.34
CA ILE A 159 1.32 20.98 -7.56
C ILE A 159 1.97 22.38 -7.60
N PRO A 160 1.70 23.30 -6.64
CA PRO A 160 2.39 24.59 -6.60
C PRO A 160 3.90 24.45 -6.41
N PHE A 161 4.37 23.44 -5.68
CA PHE A 161 5.81 23.13 -5.59
C PHE A 161 6.42 22.85 -6.97
N LEU A 162 5.82 21.97 -7.78
CA LEU A 162 6.32 21.64 -9.12
C LEU A 162 6.24 22.83 -10.07
N LEU A 163 5.16 23.62 -10.03
CA LEU A 163 5.03 24.84 -10.83
C LEU A 163 6.13 25.86 -10.48
N ALA A 164 6.40 26.04 -9.19
CA ALA A 164 7.48 26.89 -8.72
C ALA A 164 8.85 26.33 -9.14
N LEU A 165 9.05 25.01 -9.09
CA LEU A 165 10.29 24.36 -9.53
C LEU A 165 10.54 24.57 -11.04
N TYR A 166 9.53 24.38 -11.89
CA TYR A 166 9.63 24.61 -13.34
C TYR A 166 10.00 26.05 -13.68
N THR A 167 9.53 27.00 -12.88
CA THR A 167 9.79 28.43 -13.09
C THR A 167 10.99 28.95 -12.30
N HIS A 168 11.59 28.15 -11.41
CA HIS A 168 12.63 28.59 -10.48
C HIS A 168 13.87 29.17 -11.17
N ALA A 169 14.31 28.56 -12.27
CA ALA A 169 15.51 28.98 -13.01
C ALA A 169 15.22 29.99 -14.15
N THR A 170 13.95 30.36 -14.39
CA THR A 170 13.54 31.20 -15.52
C THR A 170 14.10 32.63 -15.47
N GLY A 171 14.43 33.13 -14.28
CA GLY A 171 15.02 34.46 -14.12
C GLY A 171 16.48 34.56 -14.57
N CYS A 172 17.08 33.50 -15.12
CA CYS A 172 18.47 33.51 -15.60
C CYS A 172 19.44 34.01 -14.52
N PHE A 173 19.23 33.61 -13.26
CA PHE A 173 19.99 34.20 -12.15
C PHE A 173 21.49 33.93 -12.25
N VAL A 174 21.86 32.76 -12.79
CA VAL A 174 23.24 32.36 -13.09
C VAL A 174 23.51 32.62 -14.57
N ARG A 175 24.36 33.62 -14.86
CA ARG A 175 24.65 34.13 -16.21
C ARG A 175 25.99 34.87 -16.27
N ASP A 176 26.49 35.08 -17.48
CA ASP A 176 27.72 35.81 -17.78
C ASP A 176 27.53 37.34 -17.89
N THR A 177 26.29 37.82 -18.01
CA THR A 177 25.97 39.26 -18.14
C THR A 177 25.55 39.93 -16.82
N PRO A 178 25.51 41.28 -16.75
CA PRO A 178 24.96 42.06 -15.62
C PRO A 178 23.44 42.26 -15.65
N ASP A 179 22.81 42.32 -16.84
CA ASP A 179 21.34 42.50 -17.02
C ASP A 179 20.53 41.21 -17.29
N PRO A 180 19.39 40.98 -16.60
CA PRO A 180 18.64 39.74 -16.72
C PRO A 180 18.07 39.57 -18.13
N ILE A 181 18.10 38.34 -18.63
CA ILE A 181 17.63 38.02 -19.98
C ILE A 181 16.28 37.30 -19.85
N SER A 182 15.28 37.77 -20.60
CA SER A 182 13.95 37.17 -20.62
C SER A 182 13.98 35.78 -21.26
N PRO A 183 13.25 34.78 -20.70
CA PRO A 183 13.05 33.47 -21.34
C PRO A 183 12.52 33.55 -22.78
N PHE A 184 11.83 34.64 -23.12
CA PHE A 184 11.27 34.85 -24.45
C PHE A 184 12.26 35.50 -25.44
N ALA A 185 13.49 35.82 -25.00
CA ALA A 185 14.53 36.45 -25.83
C ALA A 185 15.20 35.49 -26.84
N GLY A 186 14.68 34.26 -26.98
CA GLY A 186 15.18 33.27 -27.93
C GLY A 186 16.66 32.96 -27.69
N LYS A 187 17.47 32.99 -28.76
CA LYS A 187 18.91 32.64 -28.71
C LYS A 187 19.69 33.39 -27.62
N LYS A 188 19.38 34.67 -27.39
CA LYS A 188 20.06 35.47 -26.35
C LYS A 188 19.91 34.89 -24.95
N PHE A 189 18.75 34.30 -24.64
CA PHE A 189 18.55 33.60 -23.37
C PHE A 189 19.43 32.35 -23.31
N TRP A 190 19.39 31.53 -24.36
CA TRP A 190 20.10 30.24 -24.40
C TRP A 190 21.62 30.34 -24.44
N ASP A 191 22.17 31.43 -24.98
CA ASP A 191 23.62 31.62 -25.12
C ASP A 191 24.28 32.20 -23.86
N HIS A 192 23.54 33.00 -23.08
CA HIS A 192 24.07 33.78 -21.94
C HIS A 192 23.54 33.31 -20.58
N CYS A 193 22.39 32.64 -20.54
CA CYS A 193 21.91 32.02 -19.32
C CYS A 193 22.66 30.71 -19.10
N ILE A 194 23.48 30.69 -18.07
CA ILE A 194 24.19 29.49 -17.61
C ILE A 194 23.28 28.70 -16.64
N GLY A 195 21.96 28.95 -16.75
CA GLY A 195 20.93 28.37 -15.93
C GLY A 195 20.84 26.86 -16.12
N TYR A 196 20.54 26.19 -15.02
CA TYR A 196 20.37 24.76 -14.98
C TYR A 196 18.97 24.39 -15.52
N GLU A 197 18.93 23.81 -16.73
CA GLU A 197 17.73 23.39 -17.50
C GLU A 197 16.96 22.18 -16.92
N GLY A 198 16.53 22.27 -15.65
CA GLY A 198 16.08 21.11 -14.86
C GLY A 198 14.67 20.71 -15.23
N TRP A 199 13.87 21.74 -15.44
CA TRP A 199 12.51 21.68 -15.95
C TRP A 199 12.41 20.81 -17.22
N ARG A 200 13.41 20.77 -18.11
CA ARG A 200 13.40 19.91 -19.32
C ARG A 200 13.28 18.43 -18.98
N TRP A 201 13.96 17.98 -17.92
CA TRP A 201 13.91 16.59 -17.45
C TRP A 201 12.68 16.33 -16.60
N GLU A 202 12.32 17.30 -15.77
CA GLU A 202 11.16 17.22 -14.90
C GLU A 202 9.84 17.20 -15.69
N LEU A 203 9.76 17.87 -16.85
CA LEU A 203 8.61 17.83 -17.76
C LEU A 203 8.30 16.41 -18.25
N TRP A 204 9.31 15.57 -18.49
CA TRP A 204 9.08 14.16 -18.84
C TRP A 204 8.45 13.41 -17.67
N GLY A 205 8.92 13.64 -16.44
CA GLY A 205 8.35 13.05 -15.24
C GLY A 205 6.92 13.51 -14.98
N GLY A 206 6.67 14.82 -15.09
CA GLY A 206 5.33 15.41 -14.99
C GLY A 206 4.39 14.92 -16.07
N GLY A 207 4.86 14.82 -17.32
CA GLY A 207 4.09 14.28 -18.45
C GLY A 207 3.69 12.83 -18.23
N LEU A 208 4.62 11.97 -17.80
CA LEU A 208 4.31 10.57 -17.47
C LEU A 208 3.31 10.47 -16.31
N TYR A 209 3.45 11.30 -15.28
CA TYR A 209 2.48 11.37 -14.18
C TYR A 209 1.08 11.78 -14.67
N LEU A 210 0.98 12.81 -15.52
CA LEU A 210 -0.29 13.27 -16.06
C LEU A 210 -0.94 12.22 -16.98
N ILE A 211 -0.15 11.52 -17.79
CA ILE A 211 -0.65 10.42 -18.64
C ILE A 211 -1.18 9.28 -17.76
N GLU A 212 -0.45 8.89 -16.72
CA GLU A 212 -0.88 7.86 -15.76
C GLU A 212 -2.18 8.29 -15.05
N ARG A 213 -2.25 9.55 -14.62
CA ARG A 213 -3.42 10.09 -13.93
C ARG A 213 -4.64 10.15 -14.84
N LEU A 214 -4.47 10.60 -16.08
CA LEU A 214 -5.53 10.65 -17.08
C LEU A 214 -6.01 9.24 -17.45
N TYR A 215 -5.09 8.29 -17.61
CA TYR A 215 -5.42 6.89 -17.87
C TYR A 215 -6.27 6.30 -16.73
N ARG A 216 -5.93 6.58 -15.47
CA ARG A 216 -6.72 6.16 -14.31
C ARG A 216 -8.10 6.80 -14.27
N GLU A 217 -8.21 8.08 -14.59
CA GLU A 217 -9.50 8.77 -14.65
C GLU A 217 -10.42 8.16 -15.71
N ILE A 218 -9.88 7.89 -16.91
CA ILE A 218 -10.59 7.21 -18.01
C ILE A 218 -11.00 5.79 -17.59
N ARG A 219 -10.08 5.02 -16.99
CA ARG A 219 -10.35 3.65 -16.50
C ARG A 219 -11.47 3.64 -15.47
N ALA A 220 -11.46 4.60 -14.55
CA ALA A 220 -12.41 4.66 -13.46
C ALA A 220 -13.78 5.22 -13.85
N ALA A 221 -13.83 6.04 -14.90
CA ALA A 221 -15.08 6.55 -15.50
C ALA A 221 -15.83 5.51 -16.36
N ARG A 222 -15.23 4.34 -16.64
CA ARG A 222 -15.93 3.28 -17.38
C ARG A 222 -17.16 2.81 -16.61
N ASP A 223 -18.19 2.44 -17.36
CA ASP A 223 -19.48 2.02 -16.83
C ASP A 223 -19.36 0.94 -15.74
N THR A 224 -20.12 1.14 -14.67
CA THR A 224 -20.13 0.31 -13.46
C THR A 224 -21.53 0.35 -12.85
N GLU A 225 -22.17 -0.81 -12.76
CA GLU A 225 -23.54 -0.95 -12.27
C GLU A 225 -23.56 -1.70 -10.94
N ILE A 226 -24.22 -1.15 -9.92
CA ILE A 226 -24.47 -1.87 -8.66
C ILE A 226 -25.59 -2.88 -8.91
N VAL A 227 -25.29 -4.17 -8.69
CA VAL A 227 -26.24 -5.26 -8.84
C VAL A 227 -27.02 -5.46 -7.55
N LYS A 228 -26.32 -5.47 -6.42
CA LYS A 228 -26.89 -5.81 -5.12
C LYS A 228 -26.08 -5.20 -3.98
N VAL A 229 -26.78 -4.79 -2.93
CA VAL A 229 -26.18 -4.34 -1.67
C VAL A 229 -26.72 -5.22 -0.56
N VAL A 230 -25.82 -5.77 0.24
CA VAL A 230 -26.17 -6.59 1.41
C VAL A 230 -25.64 -5.93 2.65
N ARG A 231 -26.53 -5.64 3.59
CA ARG A 231 -26.17 -5.27 4.95
C ARG A 231 -25.79 -6.53 5.70
N HIS A 232 -24.60 -6.52 6.29
CA HIS A 232 -24.13 -7.55 7.20
C HIS A 232 -24.23 -7.04 8.64
N PRO A 233 -24.29 -7.94 9.63
CA PRO A 233 -24.17 -7.57 11.04
C PRO A 233 -22.90 -6.74 11.33
N TYR A 234 -22.92 -5.99 12.44
CA TYR A 234 -21.76 -5.27 12.97
C TYR A 234 -21.14 -4.22 12.05
N ASP A 235 -22.01 -3.41 11.44
CA ASP A 235 -21.62 -2.28 10.58
C ASP A 235 -20.75 -2.72 9.39
N ALA A 236 -21.01 -3.90 8.85
CA ALA A 236 -20.43 -4.36 7.59
C ALA A 236 -21.47 -4.29 6.47
N MET A 237 -21.00 -4.06 5.26
CA MET A 237 -21.83 -4.08 4.06
C MET A 237 -21.06 -4.70 2.90
N GLU A 238 -21.78 -5.38 2.03
CA GLU A 238 -21.27 -5.93 0.79
C GLU A 238 -21.89 -5.16 -0.38
N ILE A 239 -21.04 -4.72 -1.30
CA ILE A 239 -21.46 -4.11 -2.56
C ILE A 239 -21.09 -5.07 -3.67
N GLN A 240 -22.10 -5.58 -4.38
CA GLN A 240 -21.93 -6.39 -5.58
C GLN A 240 -22.20 -5.52 -6.80
N PHE A 241 -21.27 -5.48 -7.74
CA PHE A 241 -21.35 -4.65 -8.93
C PHE A 241 -20.81 -5.37 -10.17
N ARG A 242 -21.19 -4.89 -11.35
CA ARG A 242 -20.70 -5.36 -12.64
C ARG A 242 -19.84 -4.29 -13.29
N LYS A 243 -18.65 -4.71 -13.73
CA LYS A 243 -17.73 -3.87 -14.50
C LYS A 243 -17.07 -4.73 -15.59
N PRO A 244 -17.65 -4.80 -16.80
CA PRO A 244 -17.12 -5.66 -17.89
C PRO A 244 -15.66 -5.37 -18.25
N SER A 245 -15.22 -4.12 -18.05
CA SER A 245 -13.85 -3.69 -18.32
C SER A 245 -12.82 -4.13 -17.28
N LEU A 246 -13.25 -4.71 -16.16
CA LEU A 246 -12.41 -5.09 -15.03
C LEU A 246 -12.20 -6.60 -15.00
N ARG A 247 -10.99 -7.04 -15.32
CA ARG A 247 -10.53 -8.42 -15.11
C ARG A 247 -9.54 -8.43 -13.96
N TYR A 248 -9.73 -9.31 -12.99
CA TYR A 248 -8.93 -9.36 -11.77
C TYR A 248 -8.56 -10.80 -11.41
N LYS A 249 -7.60 -10.93 -10.50
CA LYS A 249 -7.21 -12.18 -9.86
C LYS A 249 -7.60 -12.19 -8.39
N PRO A 250 -7.75 -13.35 -7.75
CA PRO A 250 -8.15 -13.43 -6.36
C PRO A 250 -7.14 -12.72 -5.43
N GLY A 251 -7.66 -12.08 -4.39
CA GLY A 251 -6.87 -11.30 -3.44
C GLY A 251 -6.44 -9.91 -3.93
N GLN A 252 -6.67 -9.57 -5.20
CA GLN A 252 -6.47 -8.21 -5.69
C GLN A 252 -7.46 -7.23 -5.05
N TRP A 253 -7.14 -5.95 -5.15
CA TRP A 253 -7.92 -4.86 -4.56
C TRP A 253 -8.13 -3.74 -5.57
N LEU A 254 -9.02 -2.81 -5.24
CA LEU A 254 -9.40 -1.68 -6.09
C LEU A 254 -9.59 -0.42 -5.26
N PHE A 255 -9.58 0.74 -5.90
CA PHE A 255 -10.07 1.97 -5.29
C PHE A 255 -11.51 2.23 -5.69
N LEU A 256 -12.33 2.51 -4.68
CA LEU A 256 -13.70 2.96 -4.82
C LEU A 256 -13.75 4.48 -4.62
N GLN A 257 -14.43 5.17 -5.53
CA GLN A 257 -14.89 6.53 -5.35
C GLN A 257 -16.41 6.57 -5.54
N VAL A 258 -17.09 7.29 -4.66
CA VAL A 258 -18.54 7.51 -4.72
C VAL A 258 -18.76 9.03 -4.78
N PRO A 259 -19.01 9.62 -5.96
CA PRO A 259 -19.12 11.07 -6.13
C PRO A 259 -20.16 11.73 -5.22
N ASP A 260 -21.20 10.99 -4.84
CA ASP A 260 -22.27 11.44 -3.96
C ASP A 260 -21.80 11.61 -2.50
N VAL A 261 -20.77 10.88 -2.08
CA VAL A 261 -20.10 11.00 -0.78
C VAL A 261 -18.94 11.99 -0.87
N SER A 262 -18.04 11.78 -1.85
CA SER A 262 -16.90 12.66 -2.10
C SER A 262 -16.39 12.50 -3.53
N ARG A 263 -16.21 13.61 -4.24
CA ARG A 263 -15.65 13.65 -5.61
C ARG A 263 -14.14 13.53 -5.67
N THR A 264 -13.45 13.63 -4.54
CA THR A 264 -11.97 13.67 -4.50
C THR A 264 -11.36 12.47 -3.79
N GLN A 265 -12.09 11.87 -2.85
CA GLN A 265 -11.60 10.73 -2.09
C GLN A 265 -11.71 9.42 -2.89
N TRP A 266 -10.68 8.59 -2.75
CA TRP A 266 -10.58 7.24 -3.30
C TRP A 266 -10.14 6.33 -2.16
N HIS A 267 -10.93 5.30 -1.87
CA HIS A 267 -10.68 4.39 -0.74
C HIS A 267 -10.37 2.97 -1.24
N PRO A 268 -9.30 2.34 -0.74
CA PRO A 268 -8.91 1.00 -1.18
C PRO A 268 -9.78 -0.07 -0.51
N PHE A 269 -10.29 -1.02 -1.30
CA PHE A 269 -11.01 -2.19 -0.81
C PHE A 269 -10.56 -3.45 -1.55
N THR A 270 -10.39 -4.54 -0.80
CA THR A 270 -10.06 -5.85 -1.34
C THR A 270 -11.29 -6.45 -2.03
N ILE A 271 -11.08 -7.06 -3.19
CA ILE A 271 -12.13 -7.78 -3.89
C ILE A 271 -12.37 -9.10 -3.16
N THR A 272 -13.61 -9.34 -2.74
CA THR A 272 -14.01 -10.51 -1.96
C THR A 272 -14.65 -11.60 -2.80
N SER A 273 -15.16 -11.26 -3.98
CA SER A 273 -15.67 -12.22 -4.97
C SER A 273 -14.53 -13.02 -5.62
N CYS A 274 -14.87 -14.18 -6.16
CA CYS A 274 -14.01 -14.99 -7.01
C CYS A 274 -14.08 -14.47 -8.46
N PRO A 275 -12.98 -14.49 -9.25
CA PRO A 275 -13.04 -14.14 -10.68
C PRO A 275 -14.06 -14.94 -11.52
N HIS A 276 -14.50 -16.08 -11.00
CA HIS A 276 -15.53 -16.95 -11.60
C HIS A 276 -16.96 -16.52 -11.26
N ASP A 277 -17.15 -15.61 -10.29
CA ASP A 277 -18.47 -15.11 -9.91
C ASP A 277 -19.05 -14.19 -11.00
N PRO A 278 -20.39 -14.15 -11.19
CA PRO A 278 -21.04 -13.30 -12.20
C PRO A 278 -21.07 -11.80 -11.82
N TYR A 279 -20.48 -11.44 -10.69
CA TYR A 279 -20.38 -10.09 -10.15
C TYR A 279 -19.03 -9.91 -9.46
N ILE A 280 -18.68 -8.66 -9.20
CA ILE A 280 -17.52 -8.28 -8.39
C ILE A 280 -18.07 -7.77 -7.06
N SER A 281 -17.58 -8.31 -5.95
CA SER A 281 -18.00 -7.86 -4.61
C SER A 281 -16.85 -7.32 -3.79
N ILE A 282 -17.17 -6.33 -2.97
CA ILE A 282 -16.30 -5.77 -1.93
C ILE A 282 -17.06 -5.73 -0.61
N HIS A 283 -16.37 -6.05 0.49
CA HIS A 283 -16.91 -5.93 1.84
C HIS A 283 -16.28 -4.74 2.54
N ILE A 284 -17.12 -3.88 3.11
CA ILE A 284 -16.73 -2.61 3.73
C ILE A 284 -17.25 -2.58 5.16
N ARG A 285 -16.36 -2.30 6.11
CA ARG A 285 -16.74 -2.02 7.50
C ARG A 285 -16.87 -0.51 7.72
N GLN A 286 -17.95 -0.06 8.35
CA GLN A 286 -18.27 1.36 8.56
C GLN A 286 -17.53 1.95 9.77
N VAL A 287 -16.20 2.09 9.64
CA VAL A 287 -15.32 2.55 10.73
C VAL A 287 -15.04 4.05 10.76
N GLY A 288 -15.09 4.71 9.61
CA GLY A 288 -14.77 6.14 9.47
C GLY A 288 -15.81 6.91 8.68
N ASP A 289 -15.62 8.22 8.58
CA ASP A 289 -16.60 9.18 8.04
C ASP A 289 -17.06 8.79 6.63
N PHE A 290 -16.12 8.51 5.71
CA PHE A 290 -16.45 8.07 4.35
C PHE A 290 -17.27 6.78 4.34
N THR A 291 -16.84 5.76 5.10
CA THR A 291 -17.49 4.44 5.08
C THR A 291 -18.87 4.46 5.74
N ARG A 292 -19.10 5.32 6.73
CA ARG A 292 -20.39 5.52 7.37
C ARG A 292 -21.35 6.28 6.48
N GLU A 293 -20.87 7.35 5.85
CA GLU A 293 -21.68 8.11 4.89
C GLU A 293 -22.02 7.26 3.66
N LEU A 294 -21.08 6.45 3.17
CA LEU A 294 -21.36 5.46 2.14
C LEU A 294 -22.45 4.47 2.58
N GLY A 295 -22.38 4.00 3.82
CA GLY A 295 -23.42 3.16 4.42
C GLY A 295 -24.79 3.83 4.39
N ASN A 296 -24.88 5.08 4.85
CA ASN A 296 -26.13 5.86 4.83
C ASN A 296 -26.71 6.02 3.42
N ARG A 297 -25.87 6.28 2.41
CA ARG A 297 -26.30 6.44 1.01
C ARG A 297 -26.75 5.14 0.36
N LEU A 298 -26.21 4.02 0.81
CA LEU A 298 -26.58 2.68 0.34
C LEU A 298 -27.74 2.08 1.13
N GLY A 299 -28.29 2.78 2.13
CA GLY A 299 -29.33 2.28 3.03
C GLY A 299 -28.82 1.35 4.14
N CYS A 300 -27.51 1.20 4.28
CA CYS A 300 -26.84 0.42 5.33
C CYS A 300 -26.62 1.24 6.61
N GLY A 301 -27.15 2.46 6.72
CA GLY A 301 -26.89 3.38 7.82
C GLY A 301 -27.52 2.93 9.14
N SER A 302 -27.08 3.56 10.23
CA SER A 302 -27.63 3.31 11.57
C SER A 302 -29.08 3.78 11.72
N GLU A 303 -29.51 4.78 10.94
CA GLU A 303 -30.90 5.27 10.98
C GLU A 303 -31.86 4.32 10.26
N GLN A 304 -31.47 3.79 9.09
CA GLN A 304 -32.25 2.78 8.37
C GLN A 304 -32.19 1.39 9.03
N ALA A 305 -31.28 1.20 10.00
CA ALA A 305 -31.28 0.01 10.86
C ALA A 305 -32.55 -0.10 11.71
N LYS A 306 -33.15 1.04 12.05
CA LYS A 306 -34.38 1.11 12.86
C LYS A 306 -35.61 0.63 12.07
N ASP A 307 -35.60 0.75 10.75
CA ASP A 307 -36.66 0.20 9.90
C ASP A 307 -36.58 -1.34 9.80
N ILE A 308 -35.47 -1.93 10.29
CA ILE A 308 -35.23 -3.37 10.43
C ILE A 308 -35.44 -3.80 11.90
N ASP A 309 -35.79 -2.88 12.83
CA ASP A 309 -36.08 -3.21 14.23
C ASP A 309 -37.26 -4.21 14.30
N GLY A 310 -36.94 -5.47 14.61
CA GLY A 310 -37.87 -6.61 14.65
C GLY A 310 -37.38 -7.83 13.84
N LEU A 311 -36.41 -7.67 12.96
CA LEU A 311 -35.72 -8.76 12.26
C LEU A 311 -34.49 -9.21 13.06
N ASP A 312 -34.05 -10.45 12.83
CA ASP A 312 -32.88 -11.05 13.49
C ASP A 312 -31.65 -10.11 13.46
N PRO A 313 -31.16 -9.60 14.60
CA PRO A 313 -30.01 -8.70 14.64
C PRO A 313 -28.72 -9.31 14.05
N LEU A 314 -28.70 -10.63 13.85
CA LEU A 314 -27.59 -11.39 13.26
C LEU A 314 -27.82 -11.74 11.77
N GLY A 315 -28.94 -11.31 11.19
CA GLY A 315 -29.30 -11.59 9.79
C GLY A 315 -28.53 -10.75 8.76
N MET A 316 -28.38 -11.32 7.55
CA MET A 316 -27.94 -10.59 6.37
C MET A 316 -29.16 -10.08 5.60
N TYR A 317 -29.21 -8.78 5.32
CA TYR A 317 -30.36 -8.14 4.68
C TYR A 317 -29.97 -7.56 3.34
N GLU A 318 -30.62 -8.03 2.28
CA GLU A 318 -30.55 -7.37 0.98
C GLU A 318 -31.32 -6.05 1.05
N ILE A 319 -30.66 -4.97 0.65
CA ILE A 319 -31.29 -3.66 0.61
C ILE A 319 -32.03 -3.54 -0.71
N ALA A 320 -33.35 -3.68 -0.63
CA ALA A 320 -34.22 -3.39 -1.76
C ALA A 320 -34.30 -1.87 -1.97
N MET A 321 -34.14 -1.42 -3.22
CA MET A 321 -34.40 -0.02 -3.57
C MET A 321 -35.88 0.29 -3.29
N GLN A 322 -36.15 1.23 -2.39
CA GLN A 322 -37.50 1.77 -2.23
C GLN A 322 -37.89 2.57 -3.48
N ASN A 323 -39.19 2.58 -3.83
CA ASN A 323 -39.70 3.29 -5.01
C ASN A 323 -39.21 4.76 -5.03
N GLY A 324 -38.39 5.11 -6.03
CA GLY A 324 -37.84 6.46 -6.23
C GLY A 324 -36.42 6.70 -5.70
N GLN A 325 -35.82 5.77 -4.95
CA GLN A 325 -34.41 5.87 -4.55
C GLN A 325 -33.50 5.31 -5.64
N THR A 326 -32.53 6.11 -6.09
CA THR A 326 -31.49 5.68 -7.03
C THR A 326 -30.23 5.30 -6.28
N MET A 327 -29.66 4.13 -6.58
CA MET A 327 -28.34 3.76 -6.06
C MET A 327 -27.29 4.80 -6.47
N PRO A 328 -26.37 5.16 -5.55
CA PRO A 328 -25.33 6.14 -5.85
C PRO A 328 -24.41 5.62 -6.94
N GLN A 329 -23.91 6.52 -7.78
CA GLN A 329 -22.93 6.14 -8.79
C GLN A 329 -21.60 5.76 -8.15
N ILE A 330 -20.98 4.68 -8.62
CA ILE A 330 -19.67 4.24 -8.16
C ILE A 330 -18.64 4.29 -9.27
N ARG A 331 -17.44 4.73 -8.93
CA ARG A 331 -16.27 4.76 -9.82
C ARG A 331 -15.22 3.82 -9.26
N ILE A 332 -14.72 2.94 -10.13
CA ILE A 332 -13.82 1.86 -9.74
C ILE A 332 -12.51 1.97 -10.51
N ASP A 333 -11.43 2.17 -9.77
CA ASP A 333 -10.07 2.18 -10.31
C ASP A 333 -9.34 0.90 -9.86
N GLY A 334 -8.96 0.04 -10.82
CA GLY A 334 -8.37 -1.26 -10.51
C GLY A 334 -8.27 -2.20 -11.71
N PRO A 335 -7.83 -3.46 -11.48
CA PRO A 335 -7.41 -3.98 -10.19
C PRO A 335 -5.96 -3.59 -9.88
N TYR A 336 -5.58 -3.72 -8.62
CA TYR A 336 -4.23 -3.57 -8.13
C TYR A 336 -3.72 -4.90 -7.60
N GLY A 337 -2.47 -5.20 -7.94
CA GLY A 337 -1.84 -6.46 -7.57
C GLY A 337 -1.68 -6.63 -6.07
N ALA A 338 -1.72 -7.88 -5.63
CA ALA A 338 -1.52 -8.28 -4.23
C ALA A 338 -0.49 -9.42 -4.15
N PRO A 339 0.38 -9.44 -3.12
CA PRO A 339 1.32 -10.55 -2.91
C PRO A 339 0.68 -11.94 -2.89
N ALA A 340 -0.58 -12.03 -2.46
CA ALA A 340 -1.33 -13.27 -2.43
C ALA A 340 -1.68 -13.89 -3.80
N GLU A 341 -1.44 -13.19 -4.92
CA GLU A 341 -1.62 -13.76 -6.27
C GLU A 341 -0.80 -15.04 -6.51
N ASP A 342 0.36 -15.15 -5.84
CA ASP A 342 1.28 -16.27 -6.00
C ASP A 342 0.93 -17.47 -5.10
N VAL A 343 -0.26 -17.50 -4.47
CA VAL A 343 -0.66 -18.57 -3.52
C VAL A 343 -0.55 -19.97 -4.13
N PHE A 344 -0.95 -20.12 -5.40
CA PHE A 344 -0.91 -21.39 -6.13
C PHE A 344 0.51 -21.86 -6.49
N SER A 345 1.52 -21.01 -6.31
CA SER A 345 2.93 -21.34 -6.60
C SER A 345 3.65 -22.05 -5.44
N ASN A 346 3.03 -22.16 -4.26
CA ASN A 346 3.60 -22.84 -3.10
C ASN A 346 2.97 -24.23 -2.90
N ASP A 347 3.68 -25.13 -2.23
CA ASP A 347 3.18 -26.48 -1.94
C ASP A 347 2.13 -26.44 -0.80
N VAL A 348 2.35 -25.55 0.17
CA VAL A 348 1.44 -25.26 1.29
C VAL A 348 1.22 -23.75 1.38
N ALA A 349 -0.02 -23.32 1.55
CA ALA A 349 -0.37 -21.93 1.83
C ALA A 349 -0.87 -21.76 3.26
N ILE A 350 -0.34 -20.78 3.98
CA ILE A 350 -0.78 -20.38 5.32
C ILE A 350 -1.37 -18.98 5.19
N LEU A 351 -2.69 -18.89 5.27
CA LEU A 351 -3.46 -17.65 5.13
C LEU A 351 -3.81 -17.12 6.53
N ILE A 352 -3.23 -16.00 6.93
CA ILE A 352 -3.42 -15.43 8.28
C ILE A 352 -4.16 -14.10 8.16
N GLY A 353 -5.40 -14.05 8.65
CA GLY A 353 -6.22 -12.84 8.69
C GLY A 353 -6.46 -12.38 10.12
N THR A 354 -6.43 -11.06 10.36
CA THR A 354 -6.86 -10.47 11.64
C THR A 354 -8.07 -9.57 11.46
N GLY A 355 -9.19 -9.85 12.14
CA GLY A 355 -10.44 -9.08 11.98
C GLY A 355 -10.89 -9.02 10.51
N ILE A 356 -11.19 -7.82 10.00
CA ILE A 356 -11.58 -7.58 8.59
C ILE A 356 -10.46 -7.93 7.59
N GLY A 357 -9.20 -8.10 8.05
CA GLY A 357 -8.09 -8.54 7.20
C GLY A 357 -8.25 -9.96 6.63
N VAL A 358 -9.36 -10.63 6.88
CA VAL A 358 -9.75 -11.89 6.24
C VAL A 358 -10.28 -11.72 4.81
N THR A 359 -10.72 -10.52 4.42
CA THR A 359 -11.30 -10.24 3.10
C THR A 359 -10.49 -10.74 1.89
N PRO A 360 -9.15 -10.61 1.80
CA PRO A 360 -8.40 -11.21 0.67
C PRO A 360 -8.53 -12.73 0.63
N TRP A 361 -8.66 -13.38 1.79
CA TRP A 361 -8.76 -14.83 1.90
C TRP A 361 -10.13 -15.33 1.45
N ALA A 362 -11.17 -14.51 1.51
CA ALA A 362 -12.48 -14.79 0.91
C ALA A 362 -12.38 -15.17 -0.56
N SER A 363 -11.79 -14.26 -1.34
CA SER A 363 -11.64 -14.42 -2.78
C SER A 363 -10.74 -15.61 -3.11
N ILE A 364 -9.62 -15.75 -2.39
CA ILE A 364 -8.66 -16.84 -2.61
C ILE A 364 -9.25 -18.21 -2.26
N LEU A 365 -9.95 -18.34 -1.14
CA LEU A 365 -10.53 -19.62 -0.72
C LEU A 365 -11.66 -20.05 -1.67
N LYS A 366 -12.51 -19.11 -2.11
CA LYS A 366 -13.51 -19.39 -3.16
C LYS A 366 -12.84 -19.82 -4.46
N ASP A 367 -11.76 -19.18 -4.87
CA ASP A 367 -11.06 -19.54 -6.10
C ASP A 367 -10.40 -20.93 -6.01
N ILE A 368 -9.81 -21.26 -4.85
CA ILE A 368 -9.29 -22.60 -4.58
C ILE A 368 -10.40 -23.66 -4.66
N TRP A 369 -11.57 -23.36 -4.09
CA TRP A 369 -12.77 -24.22 -4.18
C TRP A 369 -13.18 -24.45 -5.63
N HIS A 370 -13.28 -23.39 -6.43
CA HIS A 370 -13.65 -23.49 -7.85
C HIS A 370 -12.64 -24.31 -8.67
N TYR A 371 -11.34 -24.08 -8.48
CA TYR A 371 -10.33 -24.84 -9.22
C TYR A 371 -10.31 -26.32 -8.85
N ARG A 372 -10.55 -26.66 -7.58
CA ARG A 372 -10.60 -28.05 -7.10
C ARG A 372 -11.85 -28.80 -7.53
N ALA A 373 -13.00 -28.12 -7.52
CA ALA A 373 -14.25 -28.67 -8.05
C ALA A 373 -14.25 -28.75 -9.59
N GLY A 374 -13.39 -27.96 -10.25
CA GLY A 374 -13.25 -27.92 -11.70
C GLY A 374 -12.44 -29.08 -12.30
N PRO A 375 -12.38 -29.17 -13.64
CA PRO A 375 -11.69 -30.25 -14.35
C PRO A 375 -10.15 -30.18 -14.22
N ASN A 376 -9.60 -29.03 -13.83
CA ASN A 376 -8.16 -28.78 -13.76
C ASN A 376 -7.75 -28.33 -12.35
N PRO A 377 -7.68 -29.25 -11.37
CA PRO A 377 -7.28 -28.92 -10.01
C PRO A 377 -5.84 -28.43 -9.93
N PRO A 378 -5.51 -27.56 -8.95
CA PRO A 378 -4.17 -27.02 -8.81
C PRO A 378 -3.20 -28.14 -8.40
N THR A 379 -2.17 -28.36 -9.22
CA THR A 379 -1.24 -29.49 -9.04
C THR A 379 -0.18 -29.26 -7.96
N ARG A 380 0.15 -27.99 -7.69
CA ARG A 380 1.20 -27.61 -6.75
C ARG A 380 0.68 -27.31 -5.35
N LEU A 381 -0.38 -26.50 -5.22
CA LEU A 381 -0.96 -26.14 -3.93
C LEU A 381 -1.77 -27.31 -3.37
N ARG A 382 -1.17 -28.06 -2.45
CA ARG A 382 -1.74 -29.29 -1.91
C ARG A 382 -2.57 -29.05 -0.65
N ARG A 383 -2.10 -28.18 0.23
CA ARG A 383 -2.75 -27.88 1.51
C ARG A 383 -2.80 -26.38 1.82
N VAL A 384 -3.84 -26.01 2.55
CA VAL A 384 -4.13 -24.64 2.99
C VAL A 384 -4.41 -24.65 4.49
N GLU A 385 -3.64 -23.88 5.23
CA GLU A 385 -3.86 -23.58 6.65
C GLU A 385 -4.45 -22.18 6.75
N PHE A 386 -5.72 -22.08 7.09
CA PHE A 386 -6.39 -20.80 7.27
C PHE A 386 -6.45 -20.45 8.76
N ILE A 387 -5.80 -19.36 9.15
CA ILE A 387 -5.72 -18.89 10.53
C ILE A 387 -6.44 -17.55 10.64
N TRP A 388 -7.57 -17.54 11.34
CA TRP A 388 -8.35 -16.33 11.55
C TRP A 388 -8.31 -15.88 13.00
N ILE A 389 -7.83 -14.66 13.22
CA ILE A 389 -7.62 -14.10 14.56
C ILE A 389 -8.57 -12.92 14.73
N CYS A 390 -9.55 -13.08 15.61
CA CYS A 390 -10.49 -12.02 15.95
C CYS A 390 -10.28 -11.56 17.39
N LYS A 391 -10.62 -10.29 17.62
CA LYS A 391 -10.68 -9.76 18.98
C LYS A 391 -12.00 -10.11 19.63
N ASP A 392 -13.09 -10.04 18.88
CA ASP A 392 -14.46 -10.15 19.37
C ASP A 392 -15.20 -11.24 18.57
N THR A 393 -16.17 -11.91 19.18
CA THR A 393 -16.95 -13.03 18.57
C THR A 393 -17.74 -12.57 17.35
N SER A 394 -18.25 -11.34 17.38
CA SER A 394 -19.01 -10.69 16.32
C SER A 394 -18.32 -10.63 14.96
N SER A 395 -16.99 -10.76 14.92
CA SER A 395 -16.26 -10.72 13.66
C SER A 395 -16.38 -12.02 12.85
N PHE A 396 -16.87 -13.11 13.43
CA PHE A 396 -16.86 -14.44 12.83
C PHE A 396 -18.02 -14.73 11.86
N GLU A 397 -19.15 -14.03 12.00
CA GLU A 397 -20.42 -14.45 11.39
C GLU A 397 -20.53 -14.15 9.88
N TRP A 398 -20.10 -12.98 9.40
CA TRP A 398 -20.22 -12.62 7.97
C TRP A 398 -19.40 -13.52 7.03
N PHE A 399 -18.44 -14.27 7.58
CA PHE A 399 -17.59 -15.21 6.84
C PHE A 399 -17.92 -16.68 7.12
N GLN A 400 -18.83 -16.95 8.05
CA GLN A 400 -19.17 -18.28 8.54
C GLN A 400 -19.79 -19.17 7.45
N ALA A 401 -20.77 -18.64 6.69
CA ALA A 401 -21.45 -19.43 5.64
C ALA A 401 -20.47 -19.95 4.58
N LEU A 402 -19.49 -19.12 4.20
CA LEU A 402 -18.44 -19.53 3.27
C LEU A 402 -17.50 -20.56 3.90
N LEU A 403 -17.05 -20.33 5.14
CA LEU A 403 -16.15 -21.25 5.83
C LEU A 403 -16.78 -22.63 6.05
N SER A 404 -18.06 -22.66 6.44
CA SER A 404 -18.81 -23.91 6.63
C SER A 404 -18.91 -24.71 5.32
N SER A 405 -19.21 -24.04 4.20
CA SER A 405 -19.26 -24.66 2.87
C SER A 405 -17.90 -25.24 2.45
N LEU A 406 -16.81 -24.51 2.72
CA LEU A 406 -15.44 -24.95 2.43
C LEU A 406 -15.00 -26.12 3.31
N GLU A 407 -15.34 -26.09 4.59
CA GLU A 407 -15.02 -27.16 5.55
C GLU A 407 -15.77 -28.45 5.20
N ALA A 408 -17.04 -28.35 4.78
CA ALA A 408 -17.83 -29.48 4.33
C ALA A 408 -17.21 -30.18 3.10
N GLN A 409 -16.78 -29.43 2.09
CA GLN A 409 -16.11 -30.00 0.91
C GLN A 409 -14.74 -30.60 1.26
N SER A 410 -13.95 -29.92 2.10
CA SER A 410 -12.65 -30.42 2.56
C SER A 410 -12.80 -31.74 3.30
N ALA A 411 -13.85 -31.87 4.12
CA ALA A 411 -14.19 -33.11 4.82
C ALA A 411 -14.63 -34.23 3.87
N GLU A 412 -15.29 -33.91 2.75
CA GLU A 412 -15.66 -34.88 1.72
C GLU A 412 -14.43 -35.38 0.94
N GLU A 413 -13.54 -34.48 0.52
CA GLU A 413 -12.24 -34.84 -0.10
C GLU A 413 -11.36 -35.66 0.85
N ALA A 414 -11.41 -35.39 2.16
CA ALA A 414 -10.69 -36.17 3.16
C ALA A 414 -11.15 -37.64 3.22
N ARG A 415 -12.37 -37.98 2.78
CA ARG A 415 -12.84 -39.38 2.72
C ARG A 415 -12.17 -40.20 1.62
N SER A 416 -11.74 -39.54 0.53
CA SER A 416 -11.10 -40.18 -0.62
C SER A 416 -9.59 -39.91 -0.72
N GLY A 417 -9.05 -39.06 0.16
CA GLY A 417 -7.65 -38.66 0.16
C GLY A 417 -7.21 -37.97 1.45
N GLN A 418 -6.71 -36.73 1.35
CA GLN A 418 -6.25 -35.93 2.48
C GLN A 418 -7.01 -34.61 2.52
N GLU A 419 -7.33 -34.14 3.72
CA GLU A 419 -7.91 -32.82 3.96
C GLU A 419 -7.05 -31.72 3.32
N PHE A 420 -7.66 -30.87 2.49
CA PHE A 420 -6.94 -29.82 1.78
C PHE A 420 -6.94 -28.48 2.52
N LEU A 421 -7.99 -28.20 3.29
CA LEU A 421 -8.16 -26.96 4.04
C LEU A 421 -8.34 -27.29 5.51
N ARG A 422 -7.52 -26.65 6.35
CA ARG A 422 -7.68 -26.67 7.80
C ARG A 422 -7.88 -25.26 8.33
N ILE A 423 -8.97 -25.06 9.08
CA ILE A 423 -9.35 -23.76 9.63
C ILE A 423 -8.92 -23.69 11.10
N HIS A 424 -8.32 -22.57 11.51
CA HIS A 424 -7.98 -22.30 12.91
C HIS A 424 -8.52 -20.92 13.28
N THR A 425 -9.57 -20.91 14.10
CA THR A 425 -10.14 -19.69 14.67
C THR A 425 -9.48 -19.40 16.01
N TYR A 426 -9.06 -18.15 16.21
CA TYR A 426 -8.47 -17.66 17.45
C TYR A 426 -9.22 -16.43 17.95
N LEU A 427 -9.67 -16.50 19.19
CA LEU A 427 -10.36 -15.40 19.86
C LEU A 427 -9.47 -14.80 20.93
N THR A 428 -9.12 -13.54 20.75
CA THR A 428 -8.11 -12.84 21.57
C THR A 428 -8.70 -11.93 22.64
N GLN A 429 -10.03 -11.84 22.74
CA GLN A 429 -10.71 -11.18 23.85
C GLN A 429 -10.27 -11.79 25.18
N ARG A 430 -10.20 -10.97 26.23
CA ARG A 430 -10.19 -11.49 27.59
C ARG A 430 -11.63 -11.74 27.99
N PHE A 431 -11.94 -13.00 28.31
CA PHE A 431 -13.19 -13.38 28.94
C PHE A 431 -13.02 -13.34 30.46
N ASP A 432 -14.12 -13.02 31.13
CA ASP A 432 -14.35 -13.42 32.52
C ASP A 432 -14.37 -14.96 32.63
N GLN A 433 -14.08 -15.47 33.82
CA GLN A 433 -13.99 -16.91 34.04
C GLN A 433 -15.32 -17.62 33.76
N ASP A 434 -16.45 -16.96 34.04
CA ASP A 434 -17.79 -17.52 33.89
C ASP A 434 -18.17 -17.68 32.41
N THR A 435 -17.93 -16.66 31.57
CA THR A 435 -18.18 -16.77 30.12
C THR A 435 -17.25 -17.79 29.46
N ALA A 436 -15.97 -17.84 29.85
CA ALA A 436 -15.05 -18.84 29.34
C ALA A 436 -15.47 -20.27 29.72
N ALA A 437 -15.93 -20.47 30.96
CA ALA A 437 -16.46 -21.76 31.42
C ALA A 437 -17.74 -22.14 30.67
N ASN A 438 -18.66 -21.20 30.44
CA ASN A 438 -19.89 -21.45 29.67
C ASN A 438 -19.60 -21.85 28.22
N ILE A 439 -18.68 -21.16 27.54
CA ILE A 439 -18.32 -21.53 26.17
C ILE A 439 -17.67 -22.92 26.15
N TYR A 440 -16.77 -23.21 27.09
CA TYR A 440 -16.13 -24.51 27.18
C TYR A 440 -17.15 -25.62 27.44
N LEU A 441 -18.06 -25.44 28.41
CA LEU A 441 -19.10 -26.41 28.73
C LEU A 441 -20.02 -26.69 27.54
N ASN A 442 -20.40 -25.65 26.78
CA ASN A 442 -21.22 -25.81 25.58
C ASN A 442 -20.46 -26.38 24.37
N SER A 443 -19.13 -26.36 24.39
CA SER A 443 -18.29 -26.99 23.35
C SER A 443 -18.06 -28.50 23.58
N VAL A 444 -18.18 -28.98 24.82
CA VAL A 444 -17.93 -30.38 25.16
C VAL A 444 -19.14 -31.24 24.79
N GLY A 445 -18.96 -32.13 23.80
CA GLY A 445 -20.00 -33.06 23.35
C GLY A 445 -20.81 -32.59 22.14
N GLN A 446 -20.55 -31.39 21.63
CA GLN A 446 -21.10 -30.90 20.36
C GLN A 446 -20.14 -31.18 19.20
N GLU A 447 -20.66 -31.54 18.02
CA GLU A 447 -19.83 -31.75 16.82
C GLU A 447 -19.35 -30.43 16.18
N LEU A 448 -20.05 -29.34 16.48
CA LEU A 448 -19.79 -28.00 15.95
C LEU A 448 -19.45 -27.03 17.08
N ASP A 449 -18.53 -26.11 16.80
CA ASP A 449 -18.15 -25.03 17.71
C ASP A 449 -19.35 -24.12 17.97
N PRO A 450 -19.70 -23.81 19.23
CA PRO A 450 -20.88 -23.01 19.54
C PRO A 450 -20.76 -21.53 19.13
N LEU A 451 -19.55 -21.05 18.80
CA LEU A 451 -19.32 -19.65 18.38
C LEU A 451 -19.26 -19.50 16.87
N THR A 452 -18.63 -20.45 16.18
CA THR A 452 -18.42 -20.34 14.72
C THR A 452 -19.20 -21.35 13.90
N GLU A 453 -19.86 -22.32 14.54
CA GLU A 453 -20.54 -23.47 13.91
C GLU A 453 -19.64 -24.25 12.92
N LEU A 454 -18.32 -24.21 13.16
CA LEU A 454 -17.33 -24.96 12.41
C LEU A 454 -17.00 -26.23 13.18
N ARG A 455 -16.58 -27.27 12.47
CA ARG A 455 -16.11 -28.53 13.08
C ARG A 455 -14.85 -28.30 13.91
N THR A 456 -14.00 -27.37 13.48
CA THR A 456 -12.80 -27.01 14.23
C THR A 456 -13.13 -26.01 15.33
N GLY A 457 -12.99 -26.45 16.59
CA GLY A 457 -13.23 -25.62 17.77
C GLY A 457 -12.34 -24.36 17.87
N THR A 458 -12.93 -23.28 18.38
CA THR A 458 -12.26 -21.99 18.53
C THR A 458 -11.22 -22.00 19.64
N LYS A 459 -10.01 -21.50 19.35
CA LYS A 459 -8.91 -21.42 20.31
C LYS A 459 -8.89 -20.07 21.02
N PHE A 460 -8.71 -20.08 22.34
CA PHE A 460 -8.64 -18.86 23.14
C PHE A 460 -7.21 -18.37 23.32
N GLY A 461 -7.01 -17.07 23.15
CA GLY A 461 -5.72 -16.41 23.28
C GLY A 461 -4.98 -16.22 21.97
N ARG A 462 -3.70 -15.81 22.06
CA ARG A 462 -2.88 -15.48 20.89
C ARG A 462 -2.24 -16.75 20.30
N PRO A 463 -2.19 -16.90 18.97
CA PRO A 463 -1.49 -18.02 18.35
C PRO A 463 0.00 -18.00 18.66
N ASP A 464 0.54 -19.15 19.06
CA ASP A 464 1.98 -19.38 19.12
C ASP A 464 2.48 -19.83 17.74
N PHE A 465 2.85 -18.84 16.91
CA PHE A 465 3.36 -19.09 15.57
C PHE A 465 4.69 -19.86 15.55
N ALA A 466 5.53 -19.74 16.59
CA ALA A 466 6.80 -20.47 16.63
C ALA A 466 6.53 -21.96 16.83
N ARG A 467 5.65 -22.31 17.77
CA ARG A 467 5.20 -23.68 17.95
C ARG A 467 4.46 -24.21 16.72
N PHE A 468 3.56 -23.43 16.14
CA PHE A 468 2.78 -23.83 14.96
C PHE A 468 3.69 -24.12 13.75
N PHE A 469 4.57 -23.20 13.37
CA PHE A 469 5.48 -23.41 12.24
C PHE A 469 6.50 -24.52 12.51
N GLY A 470 6.97 -24.67 13.76
CA GLY A 470 7.87 -25.75 14.15
C GLY A 470 7.21 -27.13 14.05
N ALA A 471 5.96 -27.25 14.50
CA ALA A 471 5.16 -28.47 14.37
C ALA A 471 4.92 -28.80 12.89
N LEU A 472 4.44 -27.83 12.10
CA LEU A 472 4.20 -28.00 10.68
C LEU A 472 5.46 -28.43 9.92
N ARG A 473 6.61 -27.79 10.21
CA ARG A 473 7.90 -28.18 9.62
C ARG A 473 8.22 -29.64 9.93
N SER A 474 8.09 -30.05 11.18
CA SER A 474 8.40 -31.41 11.62
C SER A 474 7.47 -32.42 10.94
N SER A 475 6.15 -32.14 10.90
CA SER A 475 5.20 -33.02 10.20
C SER A 475 5.40 -33.10 8.68
N ILE A 476 5.91 -32.03 8.05
CA ILE A 476 6.31 -32.07 6.64
C ILE A 476 7.57 -32.96 6.46
N MET A 477 8.57 -32.82 7.34
CA MET A 477 9.79 -33.64 7.32
C MET A 477 9.50 -35.12 7.57
N ASP A 478 8.64 -35.40 8.55
CA ASP A 478 8.22 -36.75 8.94
C ASP A 478 7.22 -37.37 7.94
N ARG A 479 6.85 -36.63 6.88
CA ARG A 479 5.91 -37.02 5.81
C ARG A 479 4.49 -37.37 6.28
N THR A 480 4.16 -37.06 7.53
CA THR A 480 2.81 -37.21 8.08
C THR A 480 1.87 -36.13 7.56
N TYR A 481 2.41 -34.96 7.20
CA TYR A 481 1.64 -33.84 6.66
C TYR A 481 1.48 -33.90 5.13
N MET A 482 2.45 -34.45 4.39
CA MET A 482 2.37 -34.60 2.93
C MET A 482 3.09 -35.89 2.51
N SER A 483 2.34 -36.98 2.40
CA SER A 483 2.87 -38.31 2.03
C SER A 483 3.43 -38.36 0.60
N ASN A 484 2.88 -37.54 -0.30
CA ASN A 484 3.13 -37.61 -1.75
C ASN A 484 4.23 -36.63 -2.22
N LEU A 485 5.02 -36.07 -1.30
CA LEU A 485 6.13 -35.17 -1.65
C LEU A 485 7.34 -36.02 -2.09
N GLU A 486 7.88 -35.76 -3.28
CA GLU A 486 9.08 -36.45 -3.78
C GLU A 486 10.25 -36.24 -2.82
N ALA A 487 10.99 -37.31 -2.50
CA ALA A 487 12.04 -37.32 -1.47
C ALA A 487 13.17 -36.30 -1.69
N THR A 488 13.35 -35.83 -2.93
CA THR A 488 14.41 -34.91 -3.33
C THR A 488 13.94 -33.46 -3.44
N ARG A 489 12.64 -33.19 -3.33
CA ARG A 489 12.07 -31.86 -3.55
C ARG A 489 11.90 -31.10 -2.24
N ARG A 490 12.46 -29.88 -2.22
CA ARG A 490 12.22 -28.89 -1.15
C ARG A 490 10.76 -28.45 -1.14
N ALA A 491 10.12 -28.46 0.03
CA ALA A 491 8.77 -27.93 0.23
C ALA A 491 8.80 -26.41 0.41
N ASP A 492 8.07 -25.70 -0.43
CA ASP A 492 7.84 -24.26 -0.31
C ASP A 492 6.52 -24.00 0.42
N VAL A 493 6.59 -23.36 1.59
CA VAL A 493 5.46 -22.97 2.42
C VAL A 493 5.28 -21.45 2.32
N GLY A 494 4.16 -21.02 1.77
CA GLY A 494 3.82 -19.62 1.65
C GLY A 494 3.03 -19.10 2.84
N VAL A 495 3.55 -18.09 3.54
CA VAL A 495 2.90 -17.45 4.69
C VAL A 495 2.40 -16.08 4.26
N TYR A 496 1.09 -15.95 4.13
CA TYR A 496 0.40 -14.73 3.72
C TYR A 496 -0.28 -14.11 4.93
N PHE A 497 0.04 -12.87 5.26
CA PHE A 497 -0.45 -12.20 6.46
C PHE A 497 -1.13 -10.88 6.15
N CYS A 498 -2.38 -10.73 6.60
CA CYS A 498 -3.15 -9.51 6.52
C CYS A 498 -3.58 -9.06 7.92
N GLY A 499 -3.02 -7.94 8.38
CA GLY A 499 -3.25 -7.44 9.74
C GLY A 499 -2.20 -6.44 10.27
N PRO A 500 -2.21 -6.15 11.58
CA PRO A 500 -1.34 -5.17 12.22
C PRO A 500 0.16 -5.42 12.00
N ASN A 501 0.91 -4.34 11.77
CA ASN A 501 2.37 -4.37 11.56
C ASN A 501 3.17 -5.01 12.72
N GLN A 502 2.64 -4.98 13.95
CA GLN A 502 3.30 -5.62 15.10
C GLN A 502 3.20 -7.15 15.01
N ALA A 503 2.01 -7.68 14.72
CA ALA A 503 1.79 -9.11 14.53
C ALA A 503 2.56 -9.63 13.30
N ALA A 504 2.55 -8.90 12.19
CA ALA A 504 3.32 -9.24 10.99
C ALA A 504 4.81 -9.50 11.29
N LYS A 505 5.42 -8.72 12.18
CA LYS A 505 6.83 -8.90 12.57
C LYS A 505 7.07 -10.19 13.35
N GLN A 506 6.11 -10.56 14.21
CA GLN A 506 6.19 -11.79 15.00
C GLN A 506 6.04 -13.02 14.09
N VAL A 507 5.05 -13.01 13.21
CA VAL A 507 4.82 -14.07 12.21
C VAL A 507 6.03 -14.22 11.30
N LYS A 508 6.55 -13.11 10.75
CA LYS A 508 7.74 -13.12 9.89
C LYS A 508 8.97 -13.67 10.61
N LYS A 509 9.15 -13.31 11.88
CA LYS A 509 10.27 -13.80 12.70
C LYS A 509 10.14 -15.32 12.90
N ALA A 510 8.98 -15.80 13.34
CA ALA A 510 8.73 -17.22 13.57
C ALA A 510 8.91 -18.06 12.29
N ALA A 511 8.37 -17.59 11.15
CA ALA A 511 8.54 -18.25 9.86
C ALA A 511 10.02 -18.36 9.45
N LYS A 512 10.79 -17.29 9.67
CA LYS A 512 12.23 -17.28 9.37
C LYS A 512 13.00 -18.24 10.27
N GLU A 513 12.68 -18.29 11.56
CA GLU A 513 13.34 -19.18 12.53
C GLU A 513 13.03 -20.67 12.27
N CYS A 514 11.85 -20.97 11.72
CA CYS A 514 11.46 -22.35 11.39
C CYS A 514 11.92 -22.80 9.99
N THR A 515 12.51 -21.92 9.17
CA THR A 515 13.00 -22.28 7.83
C THR A 515 14.21 -23.23 7.90
N SER A 516 14.19 -24.30 7.10
CA SER A 516 15.27 -25.28 6.99
C SER A 516 15.70 -25.50 5.51
N LYS A 517 16.62 -26.43 5.28
CA LYS A 517 17.04 -26.82 3.92
C LYS A 517 15.89 -27.47 3.14
N GLU A 518 15.11 -28.32 3.79
CA GLU A 518 14.00 -29.09 3.20
C GLU A 518 12.69 -28.31 3.16
N VAL A 519 12.45 -27.40 4.12
CA VAL A 519 11.20 -26.64 4.22
C VAL A 519 11.50 -25.14 4.21
N LYS A 520 11.00 -24.41 3.20
CA LYS A 520 11.17 -22.96 3.06
C LYS A 520 9.90 -22.23 3.42
N PHE A 521 9.92 -21.45 4.50
CA PHE A 521 8.84 -20.49 4.75
C PHE A 521 9.14 -19.16 4.03
N LYS A 522 8.24 -18.75 3.14
CA LYS A 522 8.27 -17.47 2.45
C LYS A 522 7.17 -16.59 3.05
N PHE A 523 7.52 -15.39 3.52
CA PHE A 523 6.56 -14.51 4.19
C PHE A 523 6.19 -13.31 3.31
N TRP A 524 4.90 -13.11 3.11
CA TRP A 524 4.32 -11.95 2.44
C TRP A 524 3.34 -11.24 3.36
N LYS A 525 3.40 -9.90 3.31
CA LYS A 525 2.49 -9.04 4.06
C LYS A 525 1.57 -8.32 3.08
N GLU A 526 0.27 -8.46 3.30
CA GLU A 526 -0.74 -7.64 2.67
C GLU A 526 -0.74 -6.24 3.30
N HIS A 527 -0.85 -5.22 2.46
CA HIS A 527 -0.83 -3.81 2.86
C HIS A 527 -2.17 -3.18 2.50
N PHE A 528 -3.13 -3.29 3.43
CA PHE A 528 -4.41 -2.59 3.39
C PHE A 528 -4.51 -1.65 4.59
#